data_AF-A0A6L5X7P1-F1
#
_entry.id   AF-A0A6L5X7P1-F1
#
_cell.length_a   1.000
_cell.length_b   1.000
_cell.length_c   1.000
_cell.angle_alpha   90.00
_cell.angle_beta   90.00
_cell.angle_gamma   90.00
#
_symmetry.space_group_name_H-M   'P 1'
#
loop_
_entity.id
_entity.type
_entity.pdbx_description
1 polymer ?
#
loop_
_entity_poly.entity_id
_entity_poly.type
_entity_poly.pdbx_seq_one_letter_code
_entity_poly.pdbx_strand_id
1 'polypeptide(L)'
;MENQNIDDIANETMPQEDIELFNSMKGHYVSENERIFFDNMQRKEEDKWTTQGDLILSEKDNDLKLFLMRVCYNEYQFGRPISVDSDGTHHTEGIYAMSLSEVLHKNLRQIHATDKDITFWQWLREKDYKNIKYDVNFD
;
A
#
# COMPACT_ATOMS: atom_id res chain seq x y z
N MET A 1 13.25 -33.48 -13.33
CA MET A 1 12.47 -32.53 -12.52
C MET A 1 13.37 -31.34 -12.33
N GLU A 2 13.07 -30.27 -13.07
CA GLU A 2 13.86 -29.04 -13.11
C GLU A 2 13.83 -28.39 -11.73
N ASN A 3 15.01 -27.96 -11.27
CA ASN A 3 15.13 -27.02 -10.17
C ASN A 3 14.51 -25.71 -10.66
N GLN A 4 13.25 -25.47 -10.31
CA GLN A 4 12.69 -24.13 -10.40
C GLN A 4 13.47 -23.26 -9.42
N ASN A 5 14.13 -22.25 -9.97
CA ASN A 5 14.92 -21.29 -9.23
C ASN A 5 13.98 -20.56 -8.28
N ILE A 6 14.35 -20.39 -7.01
CA ILE A 6 13.51 -19.69 -6.02
C ILE A 6 13.24 -18.24 -6.47
N ASP A 7 14.18 -17.67 -7.24
CA ASP A 7 14.07 -16.36 -7.89
C ASP A 7 12.96 -16.31 -8.98
N ASP A 8 12.62 -17.46 -9.59
CA ASP A 8 11.58 -17.53 -10.62
C ASP A 8 10.16 -17.54 -9.99
N ILE A 9 10.01 -17.97 -8.73
CA ILE A 9 8.72 -18.05 -8.04
C ILE A 9 8.30 -16.68 -7.49
N ALA A 10 9.25 -15.85 -7.04
CA ALA A 10 8.96 -14.50 -6.55
C ALA A 10 8.33 -13.60 -7.64
N ASN A 11 8.70 -13.82 -8.92
CA ASN A 11 8.15 -13.10 -10.07
C ASN A 11 6.72 -13.53 -10.47
N GLU A 12 6.21 -14.68 -10.02
CA GLU A 12 4.86 -15.13 -10.43
C GLU A 12 3.72 -14.53 -9.58
N THR A 13 4.02 -13.77 -8.52
CA THR A 13 3.00 -13.25 -7.59
C THR A 13 2.88 -11.73 -7.51
N MET A 14 3.85 -10.98 -8.04
CA MET A 14 3.76 -9.52 -8.10
C MET A 14 2.90 -9.11 -9.31
N PRO A 15 1.89 -8.24 -9.14
CA PRO A 15 1.13 -7.69 -10.25
C PRO A 15 2.05 -6.98 -11.26
N GLN A 16 1.75 -7.12 -12.55
CA GLN A 16 2.53 -6.50 -13.62
C GLN A 16 2.59 -4.98 -13.46
N GLU A 17 1.51 -4.37 -12.97
CA GLU A 17 1.42 -2.93 -12.70
C GLU A 17 2.39 -2.46 -11.61
N ASP A 18 2.69 -3.31 -10.62
CA ASP A 18 3.64 -3.00 -9.56
C ASP A 18 5.09 -3.19 -10.04
N ILE A 19 5.35 -4.21 -10.86
CA ILE A 19 6.64 -4.37 -11.55
C ILE A 19 6.96 -3.12 -12.37
N GLU A 20 5.99 -2.62 -13.15
CA GLU A 20 6.14 -1.41 -13.95
C GLU A 20 6.32 -0.16 -13.10
N LEU A 21 5.53 -0.04 -12.02
CA LEU A 21 5.64 1.05 -11.05
C LEU A 21 7.06 1.10 -10.45
N PHE A 22 7.56 0.02 -9.88
CA PHE A 22 8.88 -0.01 -9.24
C PHE A 22 9.99 0.28 -10.24
N ASN A 23 9.92 -0.28 -11.45
CA ASN A 23 10.90 -0.01 -12.50
C ASN A 23 10.88 1.45 -12.96
N SER A 24 9.70 2.07 -13.05
CA SER A 24 9.58 3.48 -13.41
C SER A 24 10.17 4.42 -12.35
N MET A 25 10.08 4.04 -11.06
CA MET A 25 10.53 4.86 -9.95
C MET A 25 12.04 4.81 -9.71
N LYS A 26 12.73 3.74 -10.13
CA LYS A 26 14.19 3.60 -9.98
C LYS A 26 14.92 4.79 -10.60
N GLY A 27 15.56 5.60 -9.76
CA GLY A 27 16.33 6.78 -10.16
C GLY A 27 15.52 8.06 -10.38
N HIS A 28 14.20 8.03 -10.17
CA HIS A 28 13.28 9.15 -10.41
C HIS A 28 12.55 9.63 -9.13
N TYR A 29 13.09 9.30 -7.96
CA TYR A 29 12.52 9.69 -6.68
C TYR A 29 12.63 11.21 -6.43
N VAL A 30 11.58 11.81 -5.89
CA VAL A 30 11.53 13.24 -5.55
C VAL A 30 12.08 13.55 -4.15
N SER A 31 12.15 12.55 -3.28
CA SER A 31 12.75 12.65 -1.95
C SER A 31 13.36 11.32 -1.50
N GLU A 32 14.23 11.37 -0.49
CA GLU A 32 14.80 10.17 0.12
C GLU A 32 13.72 9.29 0.78
N ASN A 33 12.69 9.91 1.36
CA ASN A 33 11.58 9.16 1.94
C ASN A 33 10.72 8.48 0.88
N GLU A 34 10.57 9.07 -0.31
CA GLU A 34 9.93 8.38 -1.45
C GLU A 34 10.76 7.16 -1.89
N ARG A 35 12.08 7.30 -2.00
CA ARG A 35 12.97 6.17 -2.29
C ARG A 35 12.83 5.06 -1.26
N ILE A 36 12.90 5.40 0.02
CA ILE A 36 12.74 4.44 1.13
C ILE A 36 11.37 3.76 1.04
N PHE A 37 10.31 4.48 0.73
CA PHE A 37 8.98 3.91 0.56
C PHE A 37 8.97 2.84 -0.53
N PHE A 38 9.37 3.18 -1.76
CA PHE A 38 9.32 2.24 -2.88
C PHE A 38 10.26 1.05 -2.69
N ASP A 39 11.46 1.26 -2.16
CA ASP A 39 12.41 0.17 -1.90
C ASP A 39 11.87 -0.81 -0.86
N ASN A 40 11.18 -0.33 0.19
CA ASN A 40 10.57 -1.22 1.19
C ASN A 40 9.34 -1.93 0.66
N MET A 41 8.49 -1.23 -0.10
CA MET A 41 7.30 -1.85 -0.71
C MET A 41 7.70 -2.94 -1.72
N GLN A 42 8.68 -2.67 -2.59
CA GLN A 42 9.22 -3.67 -3.53
C GLN A 42 9.74 -4.90 -2.78
N ARG A 43 10.56 -4.73 -1.74
CA ARG A 43 11.05 -5.85 -0.92
C ARG A 43 9.93 -6.62 -0.22
N LYS A 44 8.89 -5.95 0.26
CA LYS A 44 7.74 -6.63 0.87
C LYS A 44 7.03 -7.54 -0.13
N GLU A 45 6.87 -7.06 -1.36
CA GLU A 45 6.21 -7.81 -2.41
C GLU A 45 7.08 -8.92 -3.02
N GLU A 46 8.41 -8.76 -3.05
CA GLU A 46 9.39 -9.76 -3.50
C GLU A 46 9.65 -10.86 -2.45
N ASP A 47 9.86 -10.48 -1.19
CA ASP A 47 10.49 -11.38 -0.19
C ASP A 47 9.52 -11.93 0.86
N LYS A 48 8.34 -11.31 1.05
CA LYS A 48 7.48 -11.60 2.21
C LYS A 48 6.13 -12.19 1.81
N TRP A 49 5.95 -13.47 2.16
CA TRP A 49 4.62 -14.08 2.20
C TRP A 49 3.81 -13.45 3.34
N THR A 50 2.74 -12.75 3.00
CA THR A 50 1.79 -12.18 3.96
C THR A 50 0.53 -13.05 3.98
N THR A 51 0.38 -13.88 5.01
CA THR A 51 -0.85 -14.63 5.31
C THR A 51 -1.76 -13.87 6.27
N GLN A 52 -1.21 -12.99 7.11
CA GLN A 52 -1.92 -12.03 7.96
C GLN A 52 -1.57 -10.60 7.52
N GLY A 53 -2.52 -9.66 7.62
CA GLY A 53 -2.35 -8.29 7.10
C GLY A 53 -1.16 -7.52 7.69
N ASP A 54 -0.50 -6.73 6.87
CA ASP A 54 0.65 -5.90 7.21
C ASP A 54 0.26 -4.42 7.11
N LEU A 55 0.23 -3.72 8.25
CA LEU A 55 -0.26 -2.35 8.33
C LEU A 55 0.82 -1.35 7.96
N ILE A 56 0.63 -0.71 6.82
CA ILE A 56 1.59 0.25 6.25
C ILE A 56 1.28 1.67 6.72
N LEU A 57 0.00 2.03 6.82
CA LEU A 57 -0.47 3.32 7.30
C LEU A 57 -1.69 3.10 8.20
N SER A 58 -1.68 3.68 9.40
CA SER A 58 -2.85 3.67 10.29
C SER A 58 -3.64 4.96 10.15
N GLU A 59 -4.96 4.81 10.21
CA GLU A 59 -5.96 5.86 10.31
C GLU A 59 -5.81 6.75 11.55
N LYS A 60 -5.07 6.29 12.56
CA LYS A 60 -4.80 7.05 13.79
C LYS A 60 -3.64 8.03 13.63
N ASP A 61 -2.79 7.81 12.63
CA ASP A 61 -1.50 8.50 12.51
C ASP A 61 -1.52 9.60 11.43
N ASN A 62 -2.65 9.85 10.77
CA ASN A 62 -2.76 10.89 9.75
C ASN A 62 -4.09 11.66 9.82
N ASP A 63 -4.06 12.90 9.32
CA ASP A 63 -5.15 13.87 9.39
C ASP A 63 -6.37 13.48 8.57
N LEU A 64 -6.19 12.71 7.49
CA LEU A 64 -7.27 12.23 6.64
C LEU A 64 -7.86 10.89 7.13
N LYS A 65 -7.33 10.34 8.22
CA LYS A 65 -7.72 9.03 8.77
C LYS A 65 -7.65 7.91 7.73
N LEU A 66 -6.67 7.97 6.84
CA LEU A 66 -6.44 6.94 5.83
C LEU A 66 -5.75 5.74 6.46
N PHE A 67 -6.09 4.53 6.01
CA PHE A 67 -5.32 3.34 6.29
C PHE A 67 -4.86 2.71 4.97
N LEU A 68 -3.70 2.04 5.04
CA LEU A 68 -3.20 1.17 4.00
C LEU A 68 -2.69 -0.10 4.67
N MET A 69 -3.21 -1.24 4.23
CA MET A 69 -2.79 -2.56 4.70
C MET A 69 -2.54 -3.46 3.50
N ARG A 70 -1.37 -4.10 3.46
CA ARG A 70 -1.11 -5.19 2.52
C ARG A 70 -1.77 -6.45 3.08
N VAL A 71 -2.50 -7.17 2.25
CA VAL A 71 -3.26 -8.38 2.60
C VAL A 71 -2.98 -9.45 1.55
N CYS A 72 -3.18 -10.72 1.91
CA CYS A 72 -3.22 -11.86 0.97
C CYS A 72 -2.24 -11.74 -0.20
N TYR A 73 -0.96 -12.10 0.00
CA TYR A 73 0.09 -11.88 -1.01
C TYR A 73 0.33 -10.38 -1.26
N ASN A 74 0.07 -9.89 -2.48
CA ASN A 74 0.37 -8.52 -2.95
C ASN A 74 -0.91 -7.67 -3.14
N GLU A 75 -1.98 -8.05 -2.45
CA GLU A 75 -3.25 -7.33 -2.49
C GLU A 75 -3.29 -6.28 -1.38
N TYR A 76 -4.20 -5.31 -1.50
CA TYR A 76 -4.24 -4.17 -0.59
C TYR A 76 -5.66 -3.81 -0.18
N GLN A 77 -5.82 -3.47 1.09
CA GLN A 77 -6.98 -2.75 1.59
C GLN A 77 -6.57 -1.30 1.86
N PHE A 78 -7.28 -0.38 1.23
CA PHE A 78 -7.02 1.05 1.34
C PHE A 78 -8.30 1.83 1.51
N GLY A 79 -8.33 2.77 2.45
CA GLY A 79 -9.52 3.58 2.68
C GLY A 79 -9.49 4.37 3.96
N ARG A 80 -10.67 4.65 4.50
CA ARG A 80 -10.87 5.31 5.80
C ARG A 80 -12.03 4.67 6.57
N PRO A 81 -12.06 4.74 7.91
CA PRO A 81 -13.21 4.30 8.68
C PRO A 81 -14.40 5.26 8.49
N ILE A 82 -15.61 4.68 8.38
CA ILE A 82 -16.89 5.39 8.34
C ILE A 82 -17.57 5.26 9.70
N SER A 83 -17.75 4.03 10.17
CA SER A 83 -18.46 3.71 11.41
C SER A 83 -17.96 2.40 11.99
N VAL A 84 -18.31 2.15 13.25
CA VAL A 84 -18.09 0.86 13.91
C VAL A 84 -19.43 0.47 14.53
N ASP A 85 -19.87 -0.75 14.23
CA ASP A 85 -21.09 -1.30 14.82
C ASP A 85 -20.87 -1.65 16.29
N SER A 86 -21.98 -1.89 17.02
CA SER A 86 -21.93 -2.25 18.44
C SER A 86 -21.20 -3.56 18.74
N ASP A 87 -21.05 -4.43 17.73
CA ASP A 87 -20.31 -5.70 17.82
C ASP A 87 -18.81 -5.56 17.49
N GLY A 88 -18.35 -4.36 17.16
CA GLY A 88 -16.96 -4.08 16.78
C GLY A 88 -16.68 -4.20 15.29
N THR A 89 -17.68 -4.46 14.44
CA THR A 89 -17.49 -4.50 12.98
C THR A 89 -17.15 -3.12 12.44
N HIS A 90 -15.98 -2.98 11.82
CA HIS A 90 -15.54 -1.73 11.20
C HIS A 90 -16.09 -1.61 9.78
N HIS A 91 -16.82 -0.52 9.52
CA HIS A 91 -17.23 -0.13 8.17
C HIS A 91 -16.23 0.87 7.62
N THR A 92 -15.75 0.59 6.41
CA THR A 92 -14.73 1.42 5.75
C THR A 92 -15.24 1.91 4.39
N GLU A 93 -14.78 3.09 4.01
CA GLU A 93 -14.90 3.61 2.66
C GLU A 93 -13.54 3.49 1.99
N GLY A 94 -13.47 2.73 0.90
CA GLY A 94 -12.20 2.33 0.36
C GLY A 94 -12.29 1.38 -0.82
N ILE A 95 -11.18 0.74 -1.11
CA ILE A 95 -11.04 -0.27 -2.14
C ILE A 95 -10.31 -1.50 -1.59
N TYR A 96 -10.65 -2.64 -2.18
CA TYR A 96 -9.74 -3.77 -2.28
C TYR A 96 -9.01 -3.63 -3.61
N ALA A 97 -7.69 -3.55 -3.58
CA ALA A 97 -6.86 -3.34 -4.76
C ALA A 97 -5.96 -4.56 -4.97
N MET A 98 -5.76 -4.91 -6.24
CA MET A 98 -4.91 -6.05 -6.60
C MET A 98 -3.44 -5.67 -6.69
N SER A 99 -3.11 -4.38 -6.61
CA SER A 99 -1.75 -3.85 -6.74
C SER A 99 -1.56 -2.56 -5.93
N LEU A 100 -0.32 -2.26 -5.58
CA LEU A 100 0.06 -0.98 -4.96
C LEU A 100 -0.18 0.19 -5.93
N SER A 101 0.05 -0.03 -7.23
CA SER A 101 -0.19 0.94 -8.29
C SER A 101 -1.65 1.41 -8.31
N GLU A 102 -2.61 0.49 -8.16
CA GLU A 102 -4.03 0.84 -8.07
C GLU A 102 -4.32 1.70 -6.83
N VAL A 103 -3.76 1.35 -5.67
CA VAL A 103 -3.87 2.14 -4.43
C VAL A 103 -3.33 3.55 -4.62
N LEU A 104 -2.12 3.69 -5.17
CA LEU A 104 -1.44 4.97 -5.34
C LEU A 104 -2.21 5.93 -6.26
N HIS A 105 -2.90 5.39 -7.27
CA HIS A 105 -3.74 6.16 -8.18
C HIS A 105 -5.15 6.40 -7.66
N LYS A 106 -5.53 5.85 -6.51
CA LYS A 106 -6.85 6.08 -5.93
C LYS A 106 -7.03 7.56 -5.59
N ASN A 107 -8.06 8.16 -6.16
CA ASN A 107 -8.43 9.53 -5.88
C ASN A 107 -9.11 9.64 -4.49
N LEU A 108 -8.58 10.50 -3.63
CA LEU A 108 -9.01 10.61 -2.24
C LEU A 108 -10.38 11.29 -2.07
N ARG A 109 -10.82 12.07 -3.06
CA ARG A 109 -12.16 12.64 -3.07
C ARG A 109 -13.24 11.58 -3.26
N GLN A 110 -12.94 10.54 -4.02
CA GLN A 110 -13.89 9.44 -4.31
C GLN A 110 -14.21 8.57 -3.08
N ILE A 111 -13.37 8.63 -2.03
CA ILE A 111 -13.60 7.95 -0.75
C ILE A 111 -13.87 8.95 0.37
N HIS A 112 -14.29 10.17 0.01
CA HIS A 112 -14.61 11.27 0.91
C HIS A 112 -13.55 11.53 2.00
N ALA A 113 -12.27 11.31 1.68
CA ALA A 113 -11.17 11.60 2.60
C ALA A 113 -10.80 13.09 2.57
N THR A 114 -11.01 13.76 1.44
CA THR A 114 -10.78 15.20 1.27
C THR A 114 -11.65 15.76 0.14
N ASP A 115 -11.89 17.06 0.13
CA ASP A 115 -12.56 17.74 -0.99
C ASP A 115 -11.61 18.00 -2.18
N LYS A 116 -10.30 17.84 -1.98
CA LYS A 116 -9.28 18.03 -3.02
C LYS A 116 -9.29 16.88 -4.03
N ASP A 117 -9.13 17.22 -5.30
CA ASP A 117 -8.97 16.25 -6.39
C ASP A 117 -7.51 15.78 -6.48
N ILE A 118 -7.08 14.94 -5.54
CA ILE A 118 -5.72 14.41 -5.46
C ILE A 118 -5.72 12.89 -5.32
N THR A 119 -4.70 12.24 -5.87
CA THR A 119 -4.45 10.82 -5.64
C THR A 119 -3.78 10.58 -4.29
N PHE A 120 -3.84 9.34 -3.81
CA PHE A 120 -3.12 8.94 -2.61
C PHE A 120 -1.61 9.18 -2.75
N TRP A 121 -1.03 8.90 -3.92
CA TRP A 121 0.40 9.16 -4.16
C TRP A 121 0.76 10.65 -4.05
N GLN A 122 -0.06 11.54 -4.61
CA GLN A 122 0.16 12.98 -4.47
C GLN A 122 0.11 13.40 -2.99
N TRP A 123 -0.84 12.87 -2.23
CA TRP A 123 -0.92 13.12 -0.79
C TRP A 123 0.30 12.59 -0.02
N LEU A 124 0.81 11.40 -0.35
CA LEU A 124 2.04 10.87 0.25
C LEU A 124 3.23 11.79 0.02
N ARG A 125 3.37 12.33 -1.21
CA ARG A 125 4.42 13.31 -1.54
C ARG A 125 4.24 14.63 -0.77
N GLU A 126 3.02 15.14 -0.64
CA GLU A 126 2.75 16.35 0.16
C GLU A 126 3.17 16.17 1.63
N LYS A 127 3.08 14.94 2.15
CA LYS A 127 3.44 14.59 3.53
C LYS A 127 4.86 14.07 3.66
N ASP A 128 5.61 14.00 2.57
CA ASP A 128 6.94 13.37 2.48
C ASP A 128 6.97 11.98 3.15
N TYR A 129 5.93 11.17 2.86
CA TYR A 129 5.78 9.79 3.34
C TYR A 129 5.81 9.65 4.88
N LYS A 130 5.48 10.72 5.60
CA LYS A 130 5.39 10.70 7.07
C LYS A 130 4.35 9.69 7.55
N ASN A 131 4.68 8.99 8.63
CA ASN A 131 3.85 7.99 9.33
C ASN A 131 3.67 6.65 8.60
N ILE A 132 4.37 6.42 7.49
CA ILE A 132 4.46 5.07 6.91
C ILE A 132 5.28 4.17 7.85
N LYS A 133 4.79 2.95 8.05
CA LYS A 133 5.41 1.92 8.87
C LYS A 133 5.77 0.73 7.99
N TYR A 134 6.96 0.18 8.20
CA TYR A 134 7.48 -0.94 7.40
C TYR A 134 7.62 -2.23 8.21
N ASP A 135 7.49 -2.18 9.54
CA ASP A 135 7.76 -3.30 10.44
C ASP A 135 6.57 -3.62 11.37
N VAL A 136 5.33 -3.33 10.96
CA VAL A 136 4.12 -3.66 11.73
C VAL A 136 3.41 -4.84 11.10
N ASN A 137 3.92 -6.04 11.40
CA ASN A 137 3.16 -7.26 11.17
C ASN A 137 2.08 -7.36 12.24
N PHE A 138 0.81 -7.56 11.86
CA PHE A 138 -0.18 -8.11 12.79
C PHE A 138 0.05 -9.62 12.86
N ASP A 139 0.96 -10.05 13.74
CA ASP A 139 1.19 -11.47 14.09
C ASP A 139 0.15 -12.01 15.08
#